data_AF-A0A3L6EQU2-F1
#
_entry.id   AF-A0A3L6EQU2-F1
#
_cell.length_a   1.000
_cell.length_b   1.000
_cell.length_c   1.000
_cell.angle_alpha   90.00
_cell.angle_beta   90.00
_cell.angle_gamma   90.00
#
_symmetry.space_group_name_H-M   'P 1'
#
loop_
_entity.id
_entity.type
_entity.pdbx_description
1 polymer ?
#
loop_
_entity_poly.entity_id
_entity_poly.type
_entity_poly.pdbx_seq_one_letter_code
_entity_poly.pdbx_strand_id
1 'polypeptide(L)'
;MDLAAYIAILSLVFLFLLRRVHGLARRDGKSRSMRRPPPSPPGAVPFLGHLHLIKKPFHATLSGLAQRHGPVFTLRLGSRDAAVVTSPACARECFTEHDVTFANRSLLPSQRLVTFDGAALGTASYGPRWRDLRRVAVVQLLSAHRVGCMSGVICGEEFKRVIDEVFPYVSSVLWDYLPVLRWFDVAGVRSRILAAVSRRDAFLRRLIDAERRRMADGVCGEKKSLIAVLLALQKLEPEVYTDTVITAFCSEPGRFVPERFEGGKAEGLFVAPFGMGRRKCPGERLALQTVGVALGSLIQCFHWNRVDGVEVDMSEGSGLTMPKAVPLEALCTTREAMYDVLQKL
;
A
#
# COMPACT_ATOMS: atom_id res chain seq x y z
N MET A 1 -27.28 -7.68 47.93
CA MET A 1 -27.66 -8.71 46.94
C MET A 1 -26.97 -10.00 47.33
N ASP A 2 -27.71 -11.10 47.38
CA ASP A 2 -27.17 -12.39 47.81
C ASP A 2 -26.15 -12.93 46.79
N LEU A 3 -25.11 -13.64 47.25
CA LEU A 3 -24.04 -14.18 46.41
C LEU A 3 -24.60 -15.07 45.29
N ALA A 4 -25.68 -15.79 45.59
CA ALA A 4 -26.44 -16.60 44.63
C ALA A 4 -27.01 -15.76 43.48
N ALA A 5 -27.49 -14.54 43.75
CA ALA A 5 -28.01 -13.65 42.72
C ALA A 5 -26.89 -13.16 41.78
N TYR A 6 -25.69 -12.89 42.32
CA TYR A 6 -24.55 -12.47 41.52
C TYR A 6 -24.05 -13.61 40.59
N ILE A 7 -23.96 -14.83 41.12
CA ILE A 7 -23.59 -16.02 40.35
C ILE A 7 -24.63 -16.31 39.27
N ALA A 8 -25.93 -16.19 39.58
CA ALA A 8 -27.00 -16.39 38.61
C ALA A 8 -26.93 -15.36 37.48
N ILE A 9 -26.72 -14.08 37.80
CA ILE A 9 -26.59 -13.01 36.79
C ILE A 9 -25.36 -13.25 35.91
N LEU A 10 -24.20 -13.56 36.49
CA LEU A 10 -22.99 -13.86 35.72
C LEU A 10 -23.15 -15.09 34.83
N SER A 11 -23.79 -16.14 35.33
CA SER A 11 -24.11 -17.36 34.57
C SER A 11 -25.02 -17.06 33.38
N LEU A 12 -26.06 -16.25 33.59
CA LEU A 12 -27.01 -15.86 32.56
C LEU A 12 -26.36 -14.96 31.50
N VAL A 13 -25.52 -14.01 31.92
CA VAL A 13 -24.74 -13.16 31.01
C VAL A 13 -23.76 -14.02 30.21
N PHE A 14 -23.06 -14.96 30.84
CA PHE A 14 -22.14 -15.89 30.17
C PHE A 14 -22.85 -16.78 29.15
N LEU A 15 -24.01 -17.36 29.51
CA LEU A 15 -24.84 -18.16 28.59
C LEU A 15 -25.43 -17.32 27.46
N PHE A 16 -25.83 -16.07 27.73
CA PHE A 16 -26.31 -15.13 26.71
C PHE A 16 -25.19 -14.75 25.72
N LEU A 17 -23.98 -14.51 26.22
CA LEU A 17 -22.80 -14.26 25.40
C LEU A 17 -22.42 -15.50 24.57
N LEU A 18 -22.44 -16.70 25.17
CA LEU A 18 -22.23 -17.96 24.46
C LEU A 18 -23.27 -18.18 23.35
N ARG A 19 -24.56 -17.94 23.62
CA ARG A 19 -25.63 -18.02 22.61
C ARG A 19 -25.50 -16.95 21.53
N ARG A 20 -25.03 -15.73 21.85
CA ARG A 20 -24.72 -14.70 20.85
C ARG A 20 -23.53 -15.11 19.97
N VAL A 21 -22.48 -15.68 20.56
CA VAL A 21 -21.31 -16.19 19.81
C VAL A 21 -21.71 -17.36 18.91
N HIS A 22 -22.51 -18.32 19.41
CA HIS A 22 -23.02 -19.43 18.60
C HIS A 22 -24.10 -19.00 17.58
N GLY A 23 -24.94 -18.02 17.93
CA GLY A 23 -25.99 -17.47 17.05
C GLY A 23 -25.44 -16.55 15.95
N LEU A 24 -24.31 -15.89 16.19
CA LEU A 24 -23.56 -15.20 15.13
C LEU A 24 -22.84 -16.18 14.19
N ALA A 25 -22.57 -17.41 14.63
CA ALA A 25 -22.05 -18.49 13.78
C ALA A 25 -23.15 -19.19 12.95
N ARG A 26 -24.43 -18.95 13.23
CA ARG A 26 -25.59 -19.47 12.48
C ARG A 26 -26.49 -18.34 12.01
N ARG A 27 -26.03 -17.61 11.01
CA ARG A 27 -26.90 -16.74 10.20
C ARG A 27 -26.63 -17.02 8.73
N ASP A 28 -27.12 -18.16 8.28
CA ASP A 28 -27.20 -18.50 6.86
C ASP A 28 -28.66 -18.47 6.42
N GLY A 29 -28.92 -17.78 5.32
CA GLY A 29 -30.27 -17.73 4.75
C GLY A 29 -30.47 -16.65 3.69
N LYS A 30 -29.77 -16.73 2.56
CA LYS A 30 -30.35 -16.42 1.24
C LYS A 30 -29.59 -17.18 0.15
N SER A 31 -30.34 -18.04 -0.54
CA SER A 31 -29.91 -18.88 -1.66
C SER A 31 -29.02 -18.13 -2.65
N ARG A 32 -27.78 -18.58 -2.76
CA ARG A 32 -26.85 -18.30 -3.86
C ARG A 32 -26.24 -19.64 -4.25
N SER A 33 -26.23 -19.93 -5.54
CA SER A 33 -25.49 -21.02 -6.20
C SER A 33 -24.35 -21.58 -5.33
N MET A 34 -24.37 -22.89 -5.07
CA MET A 34 -23.33 -23.63 -4.33
C MET A 34 -21.95 -23.47 -4.96
N ARG A 35 -21.30 -22.34 -4.72
CA ARG A 35 -19.86 -22.19 -4.88
C ARG A 35 -19.28 -22.43 -3.50
N ARG A 36 -18.57 -23.55 -3.34
CA ARG A 36 -17.83 -23.84 -2.10
C ARG A 36 -16.93 -22.64 -1.81
N PRO A 37 -16.94 -22.10 -0.58
CA PRO A 37 -16.06 -20.99 -0.23
C PRO A 37 -14.59 -21.43 -0.41
N PRO A 38 -13.68 -20.49 -0.72
CA PRO A 38 -12.26 -20.83 -0.79
C PRO A 38 -11.79 -21.45 0.53
N PRO A 39 -10.79 -22.35 0.50
CA PRO A 39 -10.28 -23.01 1.69
C PRO A 39 -9.86 -21.99 2.75
N SER A 40 -9.94 -22.37 4.03
CA SER A 40 -9.47 -21.56 5.15
C SER A 40 -8.50 -22.39 6.00
N PRO A 41 -7.39 -21.81 6.48
CA PRO A 41 -6.51 -22.51 7.41
C PRO A 41 -7.28 -22.97 8.67
N PRO A 42 -6.98 -24.15 9.23
CA PRO A 42 -7.56 -24.57 10.50
C PRO A 42 -7.04 -23.68 11.65
N GLY A 43 -7.74 -23.72 12.79
CA GLY A 43 -7.27 -23.07 14.02
C GLY A 43 -7.76 -21.63 14.23
N ALA A 44 -8.86 -21.21 13.60
CA ALA A 44 -9.47 -19.90 13.86
C ALA A 44 -9.90 -19.74 15.33
N VAL A 45 -9.17 -18.93 16.09
CA VAL A 45 -9.47 -18.67 17.52
C VAL A 45 -10.68 -17.73 17.66
N PRO A 46 -11.60 -17.92 18.63
CA PRO A 46 -12.71 -17.00 18.87
C PRO A 46 -12.26 -15.53 18.96
N PHE A 47 -13.01 -14.62 18.33
CA PHE A 47 -12.77 -13.16 18.23
C PHE A 47 -11.49 -12.71 17.51
N LEU A 48 -10.40 -13.47 17.60
CA LEU A 48 -9.10 -13.18 16.96
C LEU A 48 -9.03 -13.70 15.52
N GLY A 49 -9.71 -14.81 15.24
CA GLY A 49 -9.59 -15.54 13.98
C GLY A 49 -8.16 -16.04 13.76
N HIS A 50 -7.61 -15.76 12.59
CA HIS A 50 -6.28 -16.14 12.11
C HIS A 50 -5.23 -15.05 12.32
N LEU A 51 -5.51 -13.95 13.04
CA LEU A 51 -4.51 -12.90 13.27
C LEU A 51 -3.20 -13.44 13.87
N HIS A 52 -3.30 -14.50 14.69
CA HIS A 52 -2.14 -15.18 15.29
C HIS A 52 -1.26 -15.92 14.25
N LEU A 53 -1.80 -16.27 13.09
CA LEU A 53 -1.03 -16.87 11.99
C LEU A 53 -0.23 -15.82 11.22
N ILE A 54 -0.67 -14.55 11.25
CA ILE A 54 -0.10 -13.46 10.46
C ILE A 54 1.15 -12.89 11.16
N LYS A 55 2.27 -13.58 10.96
CA LYS A 55 3.60 -13.16 11.43
C LYS A 55 4.27 -12.21 10.44
N LYS A 56 5.26 -11.48 10.92
CA LYS A 56 6.11 -10.60 10.08
C LYS A 56 7.31 -11.41 9.54
N PRO A 57 7.75 -11.15 8.30
CA PRO A 57 7.17 -10.22 7.33
C PRO A 57 5.85 -10.76 6.73
N PHE A 58 4.87 -9.86 6.54
CA PHE A 58 3.50 -10.23 6.21
C PHE A 58 3.38 -11.03 4.90
N HIS A 59 4.11 -10.63 3.87
CA HIS A 59 4.03 -11.26 2.55
C HIS A 59 4.60 -12.69 2.57
N ALA A 60 5.67 -12.96 3.35
CA ALA A 60 6.25 -14.29 3.49
C ALA A 60 5.27 -15.25 4.17
N THR A 61 4.59 -14.78 5.21
CA THR A 61 3.54 -15.55 5.88
C THR A 61 2.38 -15.89 4.93
N LEU A 62 1.89 -14.91 4.15
CA LEU A 62 0.82 -15.14 3.18
C LEU A 62 1.26 -16.11 2.07
N SER A 63 2.51 -16.01 1.61
CA SER A 63 3.11 -16.94 0.65
C SER A 63 3.16 -18.37 1.21
N GLY A 64 3.63 -18.54 2.44
CA GLY A 64 3.66 -19.85 3.12
C GLY A 64 2.27 -20.45 3.34
N LEU A 65 1.26 -19.62 3.64
CA LEU A 65 -0.14 -20.07 3.72
C LEU A 65 -0.67 -20.48 2.34
N ALA A 66 -0.36 -19.72 1.28
CA ALA A 66 -0.77 -20.05 -0.07
C ALA A 66 -0.20 -21.40 -0.56
N GLN A 67 1.06 -21.71 -0.21
CA GLN A 67 1.67 -23.00 -0.52
C GLN A 67 0.92 -24.18 0.12
N ARG A 68 0.32 -23.98 1.30
CA ARG A 68 -0.40 -25.04 2.03
C ARG A 68 -1.88 -25.14 1.69
N HIS A 69 -2.52 -24.01 1.39
CA HIS A 69 -3.98 -23.91 1.24
C HIS A 69 -4.42 -23.62 -0.20
N GLY A 70 -3.48 -23.44 -1.12
CA GLY A 70 -3.74 -23.11 -2.51
C GLY A 70 -3.75 -21.61 -2.78
N PRO A 71 -3.88 -21.22 -4.06
CA PRO A 71 -3.66 -19.85 -4.52
C PRO A 71 -4.78 -18.86 -4.17
N VAL A 72 -5.92 -19.36 -3.69
CA VAL A 72 -7.04 -18.56 -3.20
C VAL A 72 -7.55 -19.17 -1.91
N PHE A 73 -7.50 -18.43 -0.82
CA PHE A 73 -7.94 -18.90 0.50
C PHE A 73 -8.52 -17.76 1.32
N THR A 74 -9.23 -18.09 2.40
CA THR A 74 -9.89 -17.11 3.28
C THR A 74 -9.25 -17.09 4.67
N LEU A 75 -9.18 -15.89 5.24
CA LEU A 75 -8.69 -15.61 6.58
C LEU A 75 -9.69 -14.72 7.31
N ARG A 76 -10.18 -15.17 8.47
CA ARG A 76 -10.77 -14.27 9.47
C ARG A 76 -9.70 -13.47 10.21
N LEU A 77 -9.59 -12.17 9.99
CA LEU A 77 -8.72 -11.24 10.72
C LEU A 77 -9.52 -10.47 11.77
N GLY A 78 -9.58 -10.99 12.99
CA GLY A 78 -10.38 -10.41 14.06
C GLY A 78 -11.87 -10.41 13.72
N SER A 79 -12.46 -9.22 13.60
CA SER A 79 -13.85 -9.02 13.18
C SER A 79 -14.07 -8.89 11.68
N ARG A 80 -13.08 -9.20 10.83
CA ARG A 80 -13.15 -9.05 9.37
C ARG A 80 -12.76 -10.32 8.67
N ASP A 81 -13.46 -10.67 7.60
CA ASP A 81 -13.03 -11.73 6.70
C ASP A 81 -12.25 -11.15 5.52
N ALA A 82 -11.18 -11.84 5.14
CA ALA A 82 -10.30 -11.47 4.04
C ALA A 82 -10.13 -12.68 3.11
N ALA A 83 -10.30 -12.46 1.81
CA ALA A 83 -9.86 -13.40 0.80
C ALA A 83 -8.44 -13.01 0.37
N VAL A 84 -7.54 -13.99 0.33
CA VAL A 84 -6.17 -13.84 -0.14
C VAL A 84 -6.09 -14.50 -1.51
N VAL A 85 -5.61 -13.74 -2.50
CA VAL A 85 -5.42 -14.20 -3.88
C VAL A 85 -3.93 -14.06 -4.20
N THR A 86 -3.27 -15.19 -4.45
CA THR A 86 -1.85 -15.24 -4.84
C THR A 86 -1.64 -15.75 -6.27
N SER A 87 -2.67 -16.34 -6.90
CA SER A 87 -2.61 -16.69 -8.33
C SER A 87 -2.56 -15.43 -9.20
N PRO A 88 -1.57 -15.29 -10.09
CA PRO A 88 -1.52 -14.21 -11.06
C PRO A 88 -2.74 -14.12 -11.98
N ALA A 89 -3.27 -15.27 -12.42
CA ALA A 89 -4.45 -15.33 -13.27
C ALA A 89 -5.68 -14.79 -12.53
N CYS A 90 -5.91 -15.23 -11.29
CA CYS A 90 -7.03 -14.75 -10.48
C CYS A 90 -6.86 -13.26 -10.12
N ALA A 91 -5.64 -12.83 -9.79
CA ALA A 91 -5.36 -11.42 -9.52
C ALA A 91 -5.62 -10.56 -10.77
N ARG A 92 -5.25 -11.05 -11.97
CA ARG A 92 -5.53 -10.38 -13.24
C ARG A 92 -7.04 -10.21 -13.43
N GLU A 93 -7.81 -11.30 -13.30
CA GLU A 93 -9.26 -11.31 -13.39
C GLU A 93 -9.92 -10.31 -12.42
N CYS A 94 -9.46 -10.26 -11.15
CA CYS A 94 -9.95 -9.31 -10.16
C CYS A 94 -9.78 -7.84 -10.59
N PHE A 95 -8.67 -7.52 -11.26
CA PHE A 95 -8.32 -6.14 -11.63
C PHE A 95 -8.71 -5.76 -13.06
N THR A 96 -9.18 -6.69 -13.89
CA THR A 96 -9.67 -6.44 -15.25
C THR A 96 -11.17 -6.70 -15.37
N GLU A 97 -11.60 -7.95 -15.27
CA GLU A 97 -12.99 -8.36 -15.49
C GLU A 97 -13.91 -7.91 -14.35
N HIS A 98 -13.40 -7.96 -13.12
CA HIS A 98 -14.13 -7.54 -11.91
C HIS A 98 -13.64 -6.20 -11.36
N ASP A 99 -13.08 -5.36 -12.22
CA ASP A 99 -12.30 -4.19 -11.82
C ASP A 99 -13.08 -3.17 -10.98
N VAL A 100 -14.39 -3.01 -11.19
CA VAL A 100 -15.27 -2.15 -10.38
C VAL A 100 -15.53 -2.77 -9.00
N THR A 101 -15.75 -4.08 -8.94
CA THR A 101 -16.02 -4.82 -7.70
C THR A 101 -14.83 -4.71 -6.74
N PHE A 102 -13.61 -4.86 -7.27
CA PHE A 102 -12.36 -4.74 -6.52
C PHE A 102 -11.77 -3.33 -6.54
N ALA A 103 -12.49 -2.33 -7.09
CA ALA A 103 -12.04 -0.94 -7.08
C ALA A 103 -12.11 -0.30 -5.69
N ASN A 104 -12.72 -0.92 -4.68
CA ASN A 104 -12.81 -0.36 -3.33
C ASN A 104 -11.76 -0.96 -2.39
N ARG A 105 -11.25 -0.14 -1.48
CA ARG A 105 -10.40 -0.60 -0.37
C ARG A 105 -11.24 -0.60 0.90
N SER A 106 -11.17 -1.66 1.69
CA SER A 106 -11.82 -1.69 3.00
C SER A 106 -11.20 -0.60 3.87
N LEU A 107 -11.97 0.45 4.16
CA LEU A 107 -11.50 1.56 4.98
C LEU A 107 -11.33 1.10 6.43
N LEU A 108 -10.08 0.94 6.84
CA LEU A 108 -9.74 0.55 8.20
C LEU A 108 -9.94 1.73 9.17
N PRO A 109 -10.24 1.48 10.46
CA PRO A 109 -10.37 2.54 11.46
C PRO A 109 -9.16 3.48 11.52
N SER A 110 -7.93 2.95 11.47
CA SER A 110 -6.70 3.75 11.43
C SER A 110 -6.61 4.61 10.17
N GLN A 111 -6.94 4.04 9.02
CA GLN A 111 -6.96 4.72 7.72
C GLN A 111 -7.91 5.92 7.75
N ARG A 112 -9.09 5.77 8.35
CA ARG A 112 -10.07 6.85 8.48
C ARG A 112 -9.48 8.09 9.17
N LEU A 113 -8.67 7.89 10.22
CA LEU A 113 -8.02 8.98 10.94
C LEU A 113 -6.97 9.71 10.07
N VAL A 114 -6.25 8.95 9.23
CA VAL A 114 -5.11 9.48 8.46
C VAL A 114 -5.47 9.87 7.03
N THR A 115 -6.66 9.56 6.52
CA THR A 115 -7.01 9.85 5.11
C THR A 115 -8.20 10.79 4.96
N PHE A 116 -8.34 11.76 5.86
CA PHE A 116 -9.42 12.73 5.86
C PHE A 116 -10.79 12.04 5.85
N ASP A 117 -11.01 11.15 6.82
CA ASP A 117 -12.21 10.32 6.91
C ASP A 117 -12.44 9.43 5.67
N GLY A 118 -11.35 8.98 5.04
CA GLY A 118 -11.40 8.19 3.82
C GLY A 118 -11.44 9.00 2.53
N ALA A 119 -11.53 10.33 2.57
CA ALA A 119 -11.65 11.17 1.38
C ALA A 119 -10.39 11.26 0.50
N ALA A 120 -9.22 10.84 0.99
CA ALA A 120 -8.00 10.86 0.19
C ALA A 120 -8.10 9.93 -1.03
N LEU A 121 -7.45 10.31 -2.15
CA LEU A 121 -7.49 9.56 -3.43
C LEU A 121 -7.15 8.06 -3.27
N GLY A 122 -6.23 7.73 -2.38
CA GLY A 122 -5.82 6.36 -2.09
C GLY A 122 -6.91 5.50 -1.44
N THR A 123 -7.83 6.09 -0.67
CA THR A 123 -8.82 5.36 0.15
C THR A 123 -10.27 5.64 -0.22
N ALA A 124 -10.56 6.75 -0.89
CA ALA A 124 -11.94 7.15 -1.22
C ALA A 124 -12.63 6.07 -2.03
N SER A 125 -13.91 5.81 -1.74
CA SER A 125 -14.69 4.79 -2.44
C SER A 125 -14.81 5.12 -3.93
N TYR A 126 -14.72 4.10 -4.76
CA TYR A 126 -14.92 4.19 -6.19
C TYR A 126 -16.32 4.72 -6.49
N GLY A 127 -16.37 5.75 -7.32
CA GLY A 127 -17.59 6.49 -7.64
C GLY A 127 -17.25 7.79 -8.35
N PRO A 128 -18.24 8.65 -8.68
CA PRO A 128 -18.03 9.91 -9.39
C PRO A 128 -16.94 10.78 -8.76
N ARG A 129 -17.05 11.04 -7.44
CA ARG A 129 -16.07 11.83 -6.69
C ARG A 129 -14.64 11.29 -6.81
N TRP A 130 -14.44 9.98 -6.66
CA TRP A 130 -13.12 9.38 -6.80
C TRP A 130 -12.59 9.47 -8.24
N ARG A 131 -13.46 9.29 -9.24
CA ARG A 131 -13.09 9.42 -10.66
C ARG A 131 -12.63 10.84 -10.98
N ASP A 132 -13.31 11.85 -10.43
CA ASP A 132 -12.93 13.25 -10.60
C ASP A 132 -11.59 13.56 -9.91
N LEU A 133 -11.42 13.13 -8.65
CA LEU A 133 -10.14 13.26 -7.94
C LEU A 133 -8.99 12.58 -8.69
N ARG A 134 -9.22 11.38 -9.23
CA ARG A 134 -8.23 10.65 -10.04
C ARG A 134 -7.91 11.40 -11.33
N ARG A 135 -8.93 11.96 -12.00
CA ARG A 135 -8.74 12.75 -13.23
C ARG A 135 -7.88 13.97 -12.96
N VAL A 136 -8.18 14.73 -11.90
CA VAL A 136 -7.36 15.88 -11.50
C VAL A 136 -5.92 15.45 -11.23
N ALA A 137 -5.73 14.40 -10.43
CA ALA A 137 -4.38 13.91 -10.12
C ALA A 137 -3.59 13.49 -11.37
N VAL A 138 -4.18 12.69 -12.25
CA VAL A 138 -3.48 12.17 -13.43
C VAL A 138 -3.28 13.23 -14.52
N VAL A 139 -4.30 14.04 -14.80
CA VAL A 139 -4.29 14.96 -15.95
C VAL A 139 -3.62 16.29 -15.58
N GLN A 140 -3.89 16.83 -14.40
CA GLN A 140 -3.45 18.18 -14.03
C GLN A 140 -2.13 18.17 -13.25
N LEU A 141 -1.90 17.16 -12.41
CA LEU A 141 -0.73 17.11 -11.53
C LEU A 141 0.37 16.19 -12.05
N LEU A 142 0.01 14.99 -12.53
CA LEU A 142 0.95 13.90 -12.85
C LEU A 142 1.01 13.56 -14.35
N SER A 143 0.67 14.52 -15.22
CA SER A 143 0.79 14.33 -16.67
C SER A 143 2.25 14.25 -17.10
N ALA A 144 2.51 13.67 -18.28
CA ALA A 144 3.88 13.52 -18.82
C ALA A 144 4.66 14.84 -18.77
N HIS A 145 4.01 15.90 -19.25
CA HIS A 145 4.61 17.22 -19.30
C HIS A 145 4.91 17.77 -17.91
N ARG A 146 3.97 17.68 -16.96
CA ARG A 146 4.17 18.18 -15.60
C ARG A 146 5.28 17.44 -14.87
N VAL A 147 5.31 16.11 -14.98
CA VAL A 147 6.35 15.27 -14.40
C VAL A 147 7.72 15.56 -15.04
N GLY A 148 7.78 15.81 -16.35
CA GLY A 148 9.01 16.23 -17.03
C GLY A 148 9.52 17.61 -16.61
N CYS A 149 8.61 18.52 -16.24
CA CYS A 149 8.96 19.88 -15.77
C CYS A 149 9.23 19.95 -14.25
N MET A 150 8.96 18.89 -13.48
CA MET A 150 9.29 18.86 -12.08
C MET A 150 10.82 18.78 -11.92
N SER A 151 11.42 19.75 -11.22
CA SER A 151 12.83 19.67 -10.86
C SER A 151 13.05 18.49 -9.91
N GLY A 152 14.16 17.77 -10.10
CA GLY A 152 14.48 16.51 -9.40
C GLY A 152 14.72 16.60 -7.90
N VAL A 153 14.47 17.76 -7.28
CA VAL A 153 14.65 17.97 -5.84
C VAL A 153 13.32 18.44 -5.25
N ILE A 154 12.51 17.49 -4.78
CA ILE A 154 11.40 17.82 -3.89
C ILE A 154 12.02 18.07 -2.52
N CYS A 155 11.64 19.17 -1.85
CA CYS A 155 11.84 19.37 -0.42
C CYS A 155 11.07 18.26 0.32
N GLY A 156 11.69 17.09 0.35
CA GLY A 156 11.07 15.81 0.62
C GLY A 156 11.30 15.36 2.05
N GLU A 157 12.13 16.04 2.82
CA GLU A 157 12.46 15.64 4.19
C GLU A 157 11.28 15.82 5.13
N GLU A 158 10.61 16.98 5.13
CA GLU A 158 9.40 17.19 5.93
C GLU A 158 8.28 16.24 5.48
N PHE A 159 8.10 16.04 4.17
CA PHE A 159 7.11 15.12 3.63
C PHE A 159 7.41 13.66 3.99
N LYS A 160 8.65 13.22 3.81
CA LYS A 160 9.16 11.89 4.19
C LYS A 160 8.96 11.66 5.68
N ARG A 161 9.34 12.62 6.52
CA ARG A 161 9.15 12.54 7.97
C ARG A 161 7.67 12.37 8.33
N VAL A 162 6.78 13.15 7.70
CA VAL A 162 5.33 13.01 7.90
C VAL A 162 4.84 11.62 7.47
N ILE A 163 5.32 11.09 6.33
CA ILE A 163 4.96 9.76 5.86
C ILE A 163 5.47 8.68 6.82
N ASP A 164 6.74 8.73 7.22
CA ASP A 164 7.39 7.78 8.12
C ASP A 164 6.74 7.78 9.51
N GLU A 165 6.20 8.91 9.97
CA GLU A 165 5.43 8.99 11.21
C GLU A 165 4.01 8.40 11.08
N VAL A 166 3.37 8.50 9.91
CA VAL A 166 1.97 8.06 9.73
C VAL A 166 1.89 6.59 9.33
N PHE A 167 2.76 6.13 8.42
CA PHE A 167 2.68 4.80 7.79
C PHE A 167 2.71 3.60 8.77
N PRO A 168 3.51 3.60 9.85
CA PRO A 168 3.54 2.49 10.80
C PRO A 168 2.19 2.20 11.44
N TYR A 169 1.33 3.21 11.52
CA TYR A 169 -0.01 3.09 12.10
C TYR A 169 -1.09 2.74 11.08
N VAL A 170 -0.75 2.58 9.80
CA VAL A 170 -1.69 2.25 8.73
C VAL A 170 -1.61 0.75 8.43
N SER A 171 -2.75 0.07 8.48
CA SER A 171 -2.93 -1.34 8.07
C SER A 171 -2.13 -2.40 8.85
N SER A 172 -1.30 -2.00 9.81
CA SER A 172 -0.38 -2.88 10.57
C SER A 172 -0.74 -2.97 12.04
N VAL A 173 -1.87 -2.40 12.44
CA VAL A 173 -2.25 -2.21 13.84
C VAL A 173 -3.36 -3.19 14.19
N LEU A 174 -3.16 -3.98 15.25
CA LEU A 174 -4.15 -4.92 15.76
C LEU A 174 -5.49 -4.23 16.10
N TRP A 175 -5.43 -2.94 16.43
CA TRP A 175 -6.53 -2.00 16.63
C TRP A 175 -7.54 -1.93 15.47
N ASP A 176 -7.11 -2.21 14.23
CA ASP A 176 -7.99 -2.22 13.06
C ASP A 176 -8.89 -3.46 12.96
N TYR A 177 -8.47 -4.55 13.62
CA TYR A 177 -9.09 -5.86 13.53
C TYR A 177 -9.79 -6.29 14.82
N LEU A 178 -9.38 -5.73 15.97
CA LEU A 178 -9.96 -6.03 17.29
C LEU A 178 -10.70 -4.81 17.84
N PRO A 179 -12.05 -4.75 17.72
CA PRO A 179 -12.86 -3.64 18.19
C PRO A 179 -12.63 -3.22 19.64
N VAL A 180 -12.37 -4.17 20.53
CA VAL A 180 -12.19 -3.95 21.98
C VAL A 180 -10.98 -3.09 22.31
N LEU A 181 -9.89 -3.18 21.52
CA LEU A 181 -8.69 -2.36 21.71
C LEU A 181 -8.97 -0.86 21.47
N ARG A 182 -10.08 -0.54 20.79
CA ARG A 182 -10.48 0.84 20.47
C ARG A 182 -11.15 1.56 21.63
N TRP A 183 -11.74 0.83 22.58
CA TRP A 183 -12.43 1.44 23.71
C TRP A 183 -11.48 2.06 24.72
N PHE A 184 -10.27 1.53 24.86
CA PHE A 184 -9.35 1.88 25.93
C PHE A 184 -8.02 2.51 25.47
N ASP A 185 -7.92 2.91 24.20
CA ASP A 185 -6.66 3.37 23.56
C ASP A 185 -5.43 2.55 24.01
N VAL A 186 -5.53 1.22 23.91
CA VAL A 186 -4.51 0.31 24.42
C VAL A 186 -3.17 0.62 23.74
N ALA A 187 -2.12 0.86 24.55
CA ALA A 187 -0.79 1.32 24.12
C ALA A 187 -0.73 2.74 23.50
N GLY A 188 -1.75 3.58 23.72
CA GLY A 188 -1.77 4.98 23.28
C GLY A 188 -1.77 5.16 21.76
N VAL A 189 -2.14 4.13 21.01
CA VAL A 189 -2.00 4.10 19.55
C VAL A 189 -2.86 5.18 18.88
N ARG A 190 -4.11 5.35 19.33
CA ARG A 190 -5.00 6.40 18.82
C ARG A 190 -4.40 7.78 19.07
N SER A 191 -3.91 8.03 20.28
CA SER A 191 -3.29 9.31 20.64
C SER A 191 -2.06 9.62 19.77
N ARG A 192 -1.20 8.63 19.51
CA ARG A 192 -0.05 8.75 18.61
C ARG A 192 -0.45 9.02 17.16
N ILE A 193 -1.48 8.34 16.66
CA ILE A 193 -2.04 8.59 15.32
C ILE A 193 -2.55 10.04 15.22
N LEU A 194 -3.33 10.49 16.20
CA LEU A 194 -3.90 11.83 16.21
C LEU A 194 -2.81 12.90 16.24
N ALA A 195 -1.76 12.71 17.05
CA ALA A 195 -0.61 13.62 17.08
C ALA A 195 0.10 13.71 15.72
N ALA A 196 0.35 12.58 15.05
CA ALA A 196 0.94 12.55 13.72
C ALA A 196 0.05 13.24 12.67
N VAL A 197 -1.26 12.99 12.73
CA VAL A 197 -2.27 13.64 11.88
C VAL A 197 -2.27 15.15 12.09
N SER A 198 -2.24 15.63 13.34
CA SER A 198 -2.20 17.07 13.63
C SER A 198 -0.95 17.74 13.05
N ARG A 199 0.22 17.09 13.14
CA ARG A 199 1.46 17.60 12.53
C ARG A 199 1.38 17.68 11.01
N ARG A 200 0.89 16.62 10.36
CA ARG A 200 0.64 16.62 8.90
C ARG A 200 -0.31 17.76 8.51
N ASP A 201 -1.43 17.90 9.21
CA ASP A 201 -2.44 18.90 8.84
C ASP A 201 -1.92 20.32 9.02
N ALA A 202 -1.09 20.57 10.03
CA ALA A 202 -0.38 21.83 10.18
C ALA A 202 0.60 22.08 9.01
N PHE A 203 1.36 21.07 8.59
CA PHE A 203 2.25 21.15 7.43
C PHE A 203 1.48 21.47 6.13
N LEU A 204 0.41 20.73 5.84
CA LEU A 204 -0.42 20.97 4.64
C LEU A 204 -1.07 22.35 4.65
N ARG A 205 -1.54 22.83 5.81
CA ARG A 205 -2.07 24.19 5.95
C ARG A 205 -1.02 25.25 5.61
N ARG A 206 0.21 25.12 6.10
CA ARG A 206 1.30 26.04 5.76
C ARG A 206 1.56 26.11 4.25
N LEU A 207 1.55 24.97 3.56
CA LEU A 207 1.72 24.92 2.10
C LEU A 207 0.56 25.62 1.36
N ILE A 208 -0.68 25.35 1.77
CA ILE A 208 -1.86 25.98 1.18
C ILE A 208 -1.82 27.51 1.38
N ASP A 209 -1.47 27.97 2.59
CA ASP A 209 -1.41 29.39 2.90
C ASP A 209 -0.24 30.11 2.21
N ALA A 210 0.87 29.41 1.97
CA ALA A 210 1.97 29.91 1.14
C ALA A 210 1.51 30.10 -0.31
N GLU A 211 0.86 29.10 -0.92
CA GLU A 211 0.37 29.19 -2.29
C GLU A 211 -0.72 30.24 -2.47
N ARG A 212 -1.65 30.37 -1.50
CA ARG A 212 -2.66 31.45 -1.51
C ARG A 212 -2.04 32.84 -1.55
N ARG A 213 -0.96 33.06 -0.78
CA ARG A 213 -0.21 34.33 -0.80
C ARG A 213 0.45 34.57 -2.15
N ARG A 214 1.13 33.55 -2.71
CA ARG A 214 1.73 33.64 -4.05
C ARG A 214 0.71 33.99 -5.14
N MET A 215 -0.51 33.45 -5.05
CA MET A 215 -1.60 33.77 -5.98
C MET A 215 -2.13 35.20 -5.79
N ALA A 216 -2.12 35.74 -4.57
CA ALA A 216 -2.50 37.13 -4.30
C ALA A 216 -1.47 38.14 -4.83
N ASP A 217 -0.20 37.76 -4.93
CA ASP A 217 0.91 38.60 -5.38
C ASP A 217 1.06 38.67 -6.93
N GLY A 218 0.14 38.09 -7.71
CA GLY A 218 0.01 38.35 -9.15
C GLY A 218 1.00 37.66 -10.09
N VAL A 219 1.87 36.75 -9.63
CA VAL A 219 2.81 36.03 -10.50
C VAL A 219 2.13 34.82 -11.18
N CYS A 220 1.52 35.06 -12.34
CA CYS A 220 0.95 34.00 -13.20
C CYS A 220 1.90 33.66 -14.35
N GLY A 221 2.56 32.50 -14.29
CA GLY A 221 3.31 31.93 -15.42
C GLY A 221 2.39 31.16 -16.38
N GLU A 222 2.48 31.49 -17.67
CA GLU A 222 1.60 31.04 -18.77
C GLU A 222 1.59 29.53 -19.11
N LYS A 223 0.37 29.05 -19.38
CA LYS A 223 -0.16 28.13 -20.43
C LYS A 223 0.41 26.71 -20.65
N LYS A 224 -0.53 25.76 -20.81
CA LYS A 224 -0.86 25.11 -22.11
C LYS A 224 -2.19 24.34 -22.06
N SER A 225 -2.89 24.31 -23.21
CA SER A 225 -4.27 23.85 -23.38
C SER A 225 -4.40 22.33 -23.61
N LEU A 226 -5.55 21.82 -23.16
CA LEU A 226 -5.95 20.41 -23.04
C LEU A 226 -6.13 19.68 -24.39
N ILE A 227 -6.14 20.36 -25.53
CA ILE A 227 -6.43 19.76 -26.85
C ILE A 227 -5.19 19.13 -27.50
N ALA A 228 -3.98 19.65 -27.25
CA ALA A 228 -2.74 19.06 -27.78
C ALA A 228 -2.34 17.74 -27.07
N VAL A 229 -2.87 17.52 -25.85
CA VAL A 229 -2.60 16.32 -25.04
C VAL A 229 -3.54 15.16 -25.38
N LEU A 230 -4.70 15.45 -25.98
CA LEU A 230 -5.72 14.46 -26.31
C LEU A 230 -5.50 13.77 -27.67
N LEU A 231 -4.65 14.31 -28.54
CA LEU A 231 -4.38 13.75 -29.88
C LEU A 231 -3.20 12.76 -29.95
N ALA A 232 -2.45 12.57 -28.86
CA ALA A 232 -1.22 11.78 -28.84
C ALA A 232 -1.32 10.44 -28.09
N LEU A 233 -2.51 9.99 -27.70
CA LEU A 233 -2.67 8.74 -26.95
C LEU A 233 -3.72 7.83 -27.59
N GLN A 234 -3.29 6.57 -27.76
CA GLN A 234 -4.10 5.35 -27.83
C GLN A 234 -4.52 4.81 -29.22
N LYS A 235 -3.50 4.62 -30.06
CA LYS A 235 -3.32 3.38 -30.86
C LYS A 235 -2.37 2.40 -30.14
N LEU A 236 -2.72 1.85 -28.98
CA LEU A 236 -1.87 0.90 -28.22
C LEU A 236 -2.75 -0.27 -27.76
N GLU A 237 -3.19 -1.11 -28.68
CA GLU A 237 -2.62 -2.43 -29.07
C GLU A 237 -2.96 -3.58 -28.11
N PRO A 238 -3.52 -4.71 -28.61
CA PRO A 238 -4.44 -5.57 -27.85
C PRO A 238 -3.92 -7.00 -27.59
N GLU A 239 -2.65 -7.29 -27.86
CA GLU A 239 -2.12 -8.66 -27.79
C GLU A 239 -1.04 -8.77 -26.72
N VAL A 240 -1.48 -8.99 -25.49
CA VAL A 240 -0.59 -9.35 -24.38
C VAL A 240 -1.32 -10.44 -23.61
N TYR A 241 -0.62 -11.53 -23.27
CA TYR A 241 -0.87 -12.55 -22.22
C TYR A 241 -0.88 -14.00 -22.75
N THR A 242 0.16 -14.77 -22.39
CA THR A 242 0.29 -16.23 -22.56
C THR A 242 0.81 -16.90 -21.28
N ASP A 243 0.50 -18.19 -21.10
CA ASP A 243 0.63 -18.93 -19.83
C ASP A 243 2.03 -19.46 -19.49
N THR A 244 2.96 -19.48 -20.45
CA THR A 244 4.33 -20.01 -20.28
C THR A 244 5.21 -19.14 -19.36
N VAL A 245 4.79 -17.90 -19.11
CA VAL A 245 5.57 -16.84 -18.46
C VAL A 245 5.32 -16.76 -16.94
N ILE A 246 4.22 -17.31 -16.44
CA ILE A 246 3.92 -17.41 -14.99
C ILE A 246 4.95 -18.31 -14.27
N THR A 247 5.43 -19.35 -14.93
CA THR A 247 6.39 -20.31 -14.37
C THR A 247 7.78 -19.70 -14.17
N ALA A 248 8.19 -18.73 -15.00
CA ALA A 248 9.52 -18.12 -14.97
C ALA A 248 9.72 -17.08 -13.82
N PHE A 249 8.64 -16.52 -13.27
CA PHE A 249 8.70 -15.67 -12.07
C PHE A 249 8.59 -16.48 -10.78
N CYS A 250 7.86 -17.60 -10.81
CA CYS A 250 7.67 -18.48 -9.67
C CYS A 250 8.93 -19.29 -9.30
N SER A 251 9.90 -19.41 -10.21
CA SER A 251 11.23 -19.92 -9.90
C SER A 251 12.05 -18.84 -9.19
N GLU A 252 12.21 -18.98 -7.87
CA GLU A 252 13.08 -18.17 -6.99
C GLU A 252 12.72 -16.67 -6.83
N PRO A 253 11.49 -16.31 -6.42
CA PRO A 253 11.09 -14.91 -6.20
C PRO A 253 11.85 -14.20 -5.06
N GLY A 254 12.55 -14.97 -4.20
CA GLY A 254 13.35 -14.44 -3.09
C GLY A 254 14.77 -14.04 -3.47
N ARG A 255 15.17 -14.09 -4.76
CA ARG A 255 16.52 -13.75 -5.21
C ARG A 255 16.51 -12.59 -6.20
N PHE A 256 17.47 -11.68 -6.03
CA PHE A 256 17.72 -10.61 -6.97
C PHE A 256 18.47 -11.15 -8.19
N VAL A 257 17.79 -11.23 -9.34
CA VAL A 257 18.32 -11.74 -10.62
C VAL A 257 17.86 -10.78 -11.73
N PRO A 258 18.60 -9.69 -12.01
CA PRO A 258 18.19 -8.67 -12.98
C PRO A 258 18.11 -9.21 -14.41
N GLU A 259 18.91 -10.21 -14.77
CA GLU A 259 18.97 -10.88 -16.08
C GLU A 259 17.63 -11.53 -16.47
N ARG A 260 16.73 -11.72 -15.49
CA ARG A 260 15.35 -12.18 -15.69
C ARG A 260 14.52 -11.25 -16.58
N PHE A 261 14.90 -9.97 -16.66
CA PHE A 261 14.19 -8.94 -17.41
C PHE A 261 14.86 -8.57 -18.74
N GLU A 262 15.97 -9.22 -19.10
CA GLU A 262 16.71 -8.94 -20.32
C GLU A 262 16.15 -9.70 -21.54
N GLY A 263 16.31 -9.12 -22.73
CA GLY A 263 16.04 -9.80 -24.01
C GLY A 263 14.57 -10.22 -24.22
N GLY A 264 13.60 -9.46 -23.72
CA GLY A 264 12.16 -9.75 -23.90
C GLY A 264 11.63 -10.93 -23.06
N LYS A 265 12.48 -11.57 -22.24
CA LYS A 265 12.10 -12.69 -21.35
C LYS A 265 10.99 -12.35 -20.33
N ALA A 266 10.69 -11.06 -20.19
CA ALA A 266 9.67 -10.52 -19.30
C ALA A 266 8.32 -10.20 -19.96
N GLU A 267 8.22 -10.27 -21.29
CA GLU A 267 6.96 -10.00 -22.01
C GLU A 267 5.90 -11.04 -21.60
N GLY A 268 4.73 -10.56 -21.15
CA GLY A 268 3.65 -11.41 -20.65
C GLY A 268 3.71 -11.78 -19.15
N LEU A 269 4.76 -11.38 -18.41
CA LEU A 269 4.84 -11.58 -16.96
C LEU A 269 3.76 -10.77 -16.23
N PHE A 270 3.09 -11.37 -15.25
CA PHE A 270 2.23 -10.64 -14.34
C PHE A 270 3.07 -9.92 -13.27
N VAL A 271 3.53 -8.71 -13.62
CA VAL A 271 4.27 -7.82 -12.71
C VAL A 271 3.47 -6.53 -12.54
N ALA A 272 3.03 -6.27 -11.31
CA ALA A 272 2.17 -5.13 -10.99
C ALA A 272 2.74 -4.27 -9.82
N PRO A 273 3.98 -3.76 -9.90
CA PRO A 273 4.63 -2.98 -8.83
C PRO A 273 3.88 -1.69 -8.52
N PHE A 274 3.18 -1.15 -9.51
CA PHE A 274 2.33 0.04 -9.40
C PHE A 274 0.83 -0.31 -9.39
N GLY A 275 0.49 -1.57 -9.12
CA GLY A 275 -0.87 -2.10 -9.22
C GLY A 275 -1.38 -2.17 -10.66
N MET A 276 -2.66 -2.51 -10.80
CA MET A 276 -3.31 -2.72 -12.10
C MET A 276 -4.76 -2.19 -12.09
N GLY A 277 -5.35 -2.10 -13.29
CA GLY A 277 -6.76 -1.76 -13.47
C GLY A 277 -7.07 -0.32 -13.08
N ARG A 278 -8.32 -0.09 -12.66
CA ARG A 278 -8.82 1.26 -12.35
C ARG A 278 -8.00 1.98 -11.28
N ARG A 279 -7.40 1.24 -10.33
CA ARG A 279 -6.60 1.78 -9.23
C ARG A 279 -5.09 1.74 -9.48
N LYS A 280 -4.62 1.48 -10.71
CA LYS A 280 -3.20 1.60 -11.07
C LYS A 280 -2.63 2.95 -10.59
N CYS A 281 -1.41 2.94 -10.08
CA CYS A 281 -0.79 4.10 -9.45
C CYS A 281 -0.77 5.31 -10.41
N PRO A 282 -1.36 6.45 -10.03
CA PRO A 282 -1.30 7.65 -10.85
C PRO A 282 0.11 8.26 -10.90
N GLY A 283 0.98 7.95 -9.93
CA GLY A 283 2.34 8.45 -9.81
C GLY A 283 3.43 7.53 -10.38
N GLU A 284 3.07 6.46 -11.10
CA GLU A 284 4.03 5.50 -11.69
C GLU A 284 5.12 6.20 -12.49
N ARG A 285 4.74 7.11 -13.40
CA ARG A 285 5.71 7.84 -14.23
C ARG A 285 6.66 8.71 -13.41
N LEU A 286 6.11 9.45 -12.43
CA LEU A 286 6.93 10.27 -11.54
C LEU A 286 7.91 9.41 -10.76
N ALA A 287 7.44 8.30 -10.18
CA ALA A 287 8.28 7.38 -9.42
C ALA A 287 9.42 6.81 -10.28
N LEU A 288 9.12 6.32 -11.49
CA LEU A 288 10.13 5.77 -12.39
C LEU A 288 11.14 6.83 -12.83
N GLN A 289 10.69 8.06 -13.15
CA GLN A 289 11.59 9.15 -13.50
C GLN A 289 12.46 9.56 -12.30
N THR A 290 11.88 9.72 -11.11
CA THR A 290 12.64 10.08 -9.90
C THR A 290 13.66 9.02 -9.54
N VAL A 291 13.29 7.74 -9.55
CA VAL A 291 14.22 6.63 -9.27
C VAL A 291 15.32 6.57 -10.33
N GLY A 292 14.97 6.73 -11.61
CA GLY A 292 15.94 6.71 -12.70
C GLY A 292 16.95 7.85 -12.61
N VAL A 293 16.48 9.09 -12.38
CA VAL A 293 17.35 10.25 -12.22
C VAL A 293 18.21 10.12 -10.96
N ALA A 294 17.61 9.76 -9.82
CA ALA A 294 18.35 9.60 -8.57
C ALA A 294 19.42 8.51 -8.70
N LEU A 295 19.08 7.33 -9.21
CA LEU A 295 20.04 6.24 -9.39
C LEU A 295 21.13 6.61 -10.41
N GLY A 296 20.75 7.23 -11.53
CA GLY A 296 21.70 7.71 -12.54
C GLY A 296 22.69 8.72 -11.95
N SER A 297 22.21 9.71 -11.19
CA SER A 297 23.05 10.67 -10.49
C SER A 297 23.95 10.01 -9.44
N LEU A 298 23.43 9.08 -8.63
CA LEU A 298 24.23 8.37 -7.63
C LEU A 298 25.35 7.55 -8.28
N ILE A 299 25.09 6.86 -9.39
CA ILE A 299 26.09 6.05 -10.11
C ILE A 299 27.10 6.92 -10.84
N GLN A 300 26.64 7.99 -11.51
CA GLN A 300 27.49 8.86 -12.31
C GLN A 300 28.40 9.74 -11.45
N CYS A 301 27.92 10.21 -10.29
CA CYS A 301 28.66 11.13 -9.43
C CYS A 301 29.58 10.44 -8.44
N PHE A 302 29.28 9.20 -8.02
CA PHE A 302 29.94 8.59 -6.88
C PHE A 302 30.41 7.16 -7.15
N HIS A 303 31.50 6.79 -6.47
CA HIS A 303 31.87 5.42 -6.17
C HIS A 303 31.26 5.03 -4.82
N TRP A 304 30.76 3.80 -4.75
CA TRP A 304 30.08 3.27 -3.58
C TRP A 304 30.85 2.09 -3.03
N ASN A 305 31.18 2.14 -1.74
CA ASN A 305 31.85 1.08 -1.01
C ASN A 305 31.05 0.71 0.24
N ARG A 306 31.25 -0.51 0.71
CA ARG A 306 30.68 -0.96 1.99
C ARG A 306 31.45 -0.32 3.14
N VAL A 307 30.74 -0.03 4.23
CA VAL A 307 31.38 0.35 5.49
C VAL A 307 32.14 -0.85 6.03
N ASP A 308 33.43 -0.68 6.30
CA ASP A 308 34.34 -1.70 6.85
C ASP A 308 34.40 -3.03 6.06
N GLY A 309 34.01 -3.02 4.79
CA GLY A 309 33.95 -4.23 3.94
C GLY A 309 32.87 -5.24 4.32
N VAL A 310 32.02 -4.94 5.31
CA VAL A 310 30.97 -5.85 5.81
C VAL A 310 29.84 -5.99 4.79
N GLU A 311 29.36 -7.22 4.60
CA GLU A 311 28.18 -7.51 3.77
C GLU A 311 26.97 -6.68 4.24
N VAL A 312 26.21 -6.15 3.29
CA VAL A 312 25.02 -5.35 3.58
C VAL A 312 23.91 -6.26 4.09
N ASP A 313 23.44 -6.05 5.31
CA ASP A 313 22.31 -6.81 5.86
C ASP A 313 21.02 -6.51 5.08
N MET A 314 20.52 -7.48 4.31
CA MET A 314 19.28 -7.39 3.54
C MET A 314 18.04 -7.86 4.30
N SER A 315 18.14 -8.10 5.60
CA SER A 315 17.02 -8.50 6.44
C SER A 315 15.89 -7.46 6.42
N GLU A 316 14.66 -7.98 6.41
CA GLU A 316 13.45 -7.17 6.31
C GLU A 316 12.96 -6.72 7.69
N GLY A 317 12.71 -5.43 7.78
CA GLY A 317 12.07 -4.79 8.91
C GLY A 317 10.56 -4.97 8.90
N SER A 318 9.94 -4.58 10.01
CA SER A 318 8.49 -4.59 10.15
C SER A 318 7.84 -3.44 9.38
N GLY A 319 7.02 -3.73 8.37
CA GLY A 319 6.15 -2.72 7.76
C GLY A 319 5.42 -3.20 6.51
N LEU A 320 4.49 -2.37 6.02
CA LEU A 320 3.78 -2.62 4.76
C LEU A 320 4.67 -2.41 3.53
N THR A 321 5.73 -1.61 3.66
CA THR A 321 6.64 -1.20 2.58
C THR A 321 7.94 -2.00 2.54
N MET A 322 8.02 -3.12 3.27
CA MET A 322 9.23 -3.97 3.37
C MET A 322 10.50 -3.13 3.64
N PRO A 323 10.52 -2.30 4.71
CA PRO A 323 11.72 -1.52 5.03
C PRO A 323 12.86 -2.46 5.38
N LYS A 324 14.12 -2.00 5.30
CA LYS A 324 15.26 -2.76 5.85
C LYS A 324 15.17 -2.80 7.37
N ALA A 325 15.56 -3.92 7.99
CA ALA A 325 15.63 -4.00 9.45
C ALA A 325 16.79 -3.15 9.98
N VAL A 326 17.92 -3.16 9.26
CA VAL A 326 19.08 -2.30 9.51
C VAL A 326 19.14 -1.24 8.40
N PRO A 327 19.18 0.07 8.74
CA PRO A 327 19.38 1.13 7.76
C PRO A 327 20.62 0.89 6.89
N LEU A 328 20.52 1.24 5.60
CA LEU A 328 21.68 1.12 4.71
C LEU A 328 22.70 2.21 5.03
N GLU A 329 23.92 1.81 5.34
CA GLU A 329 25.08 2.68 5.40
C GLU A 329 26.06 2.29 4.29
N ALA A 330 26.62 3.30 3.62
CA ALA A 330 27.57 3.11 2.55
C ALA A 330 28.57 4.25 2.53
N LEU A 331 29.83 3.94 2.20
CA LEU A 331 30.85 4.92 1.93
C LEU A 331 30.67 5.44 0.51
N CYS A 332 30.61 6.76 0.39
CA CYS A 332 30.38 7.45 -0.87
C CYS A 332 31.58 8.34 -1.16
N THR A 333 32.27 8.10 -2.27
CA THR A 333 33.38 8.93 -2.73
C THR A 333 33.08 9.53 -4.10
N THR A 334 33.29 10.83 -4.24
CA THR A 334 33.07 11.53 -5.52
C THR A 334 33.99 10.97 -6.60
N ARG A 335 33.45 10.75 -7.80
CA ARG A 335 34.23 10.40 -8.99
C ARG A 335 35.03 11.60 -9.47
N GLU A 336 36.27 11.38 -9.89
CA GLU A 336 37.18 12.45 -10.33
C GLU A 336 36.55 13.33 -11.41
N ALA A 337 35.92 12.70 -12.40
CA ALA A 337 35.24 13.38 -13.52
C ALA A 337 34.10 14.33 -13.10
N MET A 338 33.63 14.25 -11.85
CA MET A 338 32.49 15.02 -11.36
C MET A 338 32.86 16.06 -10.30
N TYR A 339 34.13 16.17 -9.89
CA TYR A 339 34.55 17.15 -8.88
C TYR A 339 34.18 18.59 -9.25
N ASP A 340 34.57 19.03 -10.44
CA ASP A 340 34.34 20.41 -10.90
C ASP A 340 32.86 20.75 -11.05
N VAL A 341 32.02 19.74 -11.32
CA VAL A 341 30.57 19.92 -11.45
C VAL A 341 29.94 20.04 -10.07
N LEU A 342 30.29 19.15 -9.13
CA LEU A 342 29.72 19.14 -7.80
C LEU A 342 30.19 20.30 -6.92
N GLN A 343 31.40 20.83 -7.13
CA GLN A 343 31.88 22.02 -6.42
C GLN A 343 31.14 23.31 -6.80
N LYS A 344 30.45 23.32 -7.95
CA LYS A 344 29.70 24.48 -8.46
C LYS A 344 28.21 24.45 -8.11
N LEU A 345 27.73 23.32 -7.56
CA LEU A 345 26.37 23.16 -7.01
C LEU A 345 26.34 23.65 -5.57
#